data_AF-A0AAN4YMS2-F1
#
_entry.id   AF-A0AAN4YMS2-F1
#
_cell.length_a   1.000
_cell.length_b   1.000
_cell.length_c   1.000
_cell.angle_alpha   90.00
_cell.angle_beta   90.00
_cell.angle_gamma   90.00
#
_symmetry.space_group_name_H-M   'P 1'
#
loop_
_entity.id
_entity.type
_entity.pdbx_description
1 polymer ?
#
loop_
_entity_poly.entity_id
_entity_poly.type
_entity_poly.pdbx_seq_one_letter_code
_entity_poly.pdbx_strand_id
1 'polypeptide(L)'
;MAGFWGALAFADVAPPAPLTWGVVKGLLLRHFRWWATQEDMFSSDGTLNLGYSYANMYLTENYNSPGSPYWCCLSFVPLVLGETHPFWAAKEEPYPIASLSPVAALQYPKHIVVHRGGHSFLLSSGQACHYPLKATQAKYGKFAYSASFGYSVPTGSYQLEQHAPDSMLALSEDGGDIWQTRRLAINARIEYHDDTPVLASSWKPWSDVEVETYLIPPHEESENWHIRAHRVRTGRDLMTSEGAFAIYGCRSDNGRILGPLAERPSEGTLQESQKALTVSSVGAVGIVELQPGVDRAGRVVLADPNSNLMYGRTLLPSLGADLPSGSERWFVTAVFALPAHGDGDAWRQKWERLPVIPEWLKRVMESGGQ
;
A
#
# COMPACT_ATOMS: atom_id res chain seq x y z
N MET A 1 2.10 -15.24 2.87
CA MET A 1 2.79 -16.54 3.04
C MET A 1 1.78 -17.59 3.47
N ALA A 2 1.16 -18.32 2.52
CA ALA A 2 0.12 -19.31 2.85
C ALA A 2 0.67 -20.66 3.35
N GLY A 3 1.94 -20.95 3.07
CA GLY A 3 2.61 -22.17 3.55
C GLY A 3 2.58 -22.34 5.08
N PHE A 4 2.54 -21.24 5.84
CA PHE A 4 2.38 -21.29 7.30
C PHE A 4 1.12 -22.06 7.73
N TRP A 5 -0.03 -21.79 7.09
CA TRP A 5 -1.29 -22.45 7.46
C TRP A 5 -1.27 -23.94 7.17
N GLY A 6 -0.59 -24.33 6.09
CA GLY A 6 -0.39 -25.73 5.79
C GLY A 6 0.61 -26.42 6.71
N ALA A 7 1.70 -25.73 7.05
CA ALA A 7 2.71 -26.22 7.99
C ALA A 7 2.16 -26.37 9.41
N LEU A 8 1.24 -25.50 9.85
CA LEU A 8 0.56 -25.63 11.15
C LEU A 8 -0.18 -26.98 11.27
N ALA A 9 -0.86 -27.39 10.19
CA ALA A 9 -1.53 -28.68 10.13
C ALA A 9 -0.52 -29.84 10.07
N PHE A 10 0.54 -29.71 9.28
CA PHE A 10 1.58 -30.74 9.16
C PHE A 10 2.37 -30.99 10.44
N ALA A 11 2.64 -29.93 11.21
CA ALA A 11 3.33 -30.03 12.48
C ALA A 11 2.48 -30.66 13.60
N ASP A 12 1.22 -31.01 13.31
CA ASP A 12 0.24 -31.55 14.27
C ASP A 12 0.10 -30.69 15.54
N VAL A 13 0.14 -29.36 15.34
CA VAL A 13 -0.04 -28.39 16.41
C VAL A 13 -1.51 -27.99 16.47
N ALA A 14 -2.13 -28.19 17.63
CA ALA A 14 -3.50 -27.75 17.86
C ALA A 14 -3.62 -26.23 17.64
N PRO A 15 -4.58 -25.74 16.83
CA PRO A 15 -4.76 -24.31 16.60
C PRO A 15 -5.06 -23.59 17.92
N PRO A 16 -4.30 -22.54 18.28
CA PRO A 16 -4.59 -21.77 19.48
C PRO A 16 -5.87 -20.96 19.25
N ALA A 17 -6.72 -20.86 20.28
CA ALA A 17 -7.89 -19.99 20.22
C ALA A 17 -7.47 -18.55 19.84
N PRO A 18 -8.22 -17.85 18.97
CA PRO A 18 -9.53 -18.21 18.43
C PRO A 18 -9.49 -19.05 17.13
N LEU A 19 -8.32 -19.52 16.68
CA LEU A 19 -8.22 -20.33 15.47
C LEU A 19 -8.82 -21.72 15.70
N THR A 20 -9.56 -22.20 14.71
CA THR A 20 -10.04 -23.59 14.59
C THR A 20 -9.41 -24.22 13.35
N TRP A 21 -9.49 -25.55 13.23
CA TRP A 21 -9.10 -26.22 11.99
C TRP A 21 -9.93 -25.76 10.79
N GLY A 22 -11.21 -25.41 10.98
CA GLY A 22 -12.05 -24.86 9.92
C GLY A 22 -11.58 -23.49 9.44
N VAL A 23 -11.12 -22.63 10.35
CA VAL A 23 -10.52 -21.32 10.02
C VAL A 23 -9.20 -21.51 9.26
N VAL A 24 -8.31 -22.38 9.75
CA VAL A 24 -7.01 -22.66 9.09
C VAL A 24 -7.22 -23.23 7.68
N LYS A 25 -8.15 -24.18 7.52
CA LYS A 25 -8.57 -24.72 6.23
C LYS A 25 -9.10 -23.63 5.31
N GLY A 26 -9.97 -22.76 5.82
CA GLY A 26 -10.54 -21.65 5.05
C GLY A 26 -9.49 -20.63 4.61
N LEU A 27 -8.53 -20.28 5.46
CA LEU A 27 -7.43 -19.37 5.10
C LEU A 27 -6.61 -19.91 3.93
N LEU A 28 -6.30 -21.21 3.95
CA LEU A 28 -5.56 -21.86 2.88
C LEU A 28 -6.39 -22.02 1.59
N LEU A 29 -7.64 -22.49 1.68
CA LEU A 29 -8.46 -22.74 0.49
C LEU A 29 -8.89 -21.44 -0.21
N ARG A 30 -9.22 -20.38 0.54
CA ARG A 30 -9.48 -19.06 -0.07
C ARG A 30 -8.26 -18.48 -0.77
N HIS A 31 -7.05 -18.73 -0.24
CA HIS A 31 -5.80 -18.34 -0.90
C HIS A 31 -5.67 -19.00 -2.28
N PHE A 32 -5.90 -20.31 -2.38
CA PHE A 32 -5.88 -21.02 -3.65
C PHE A 32 -6.96 -20.53 -4.61
N ARG A 33 -8.19 -20.30 -4.11
CA ARG A 33 -9.28 -19.77 -4.95
C ARG A 33 -8.94 -18.40 -5.53
N TRP A 34 -8.30 -17.52 -4.76
CA TRP A 34 -7.88 -16.21 -5.26
C TRP A 34 -6.76 -16.31 -6.30
N TRP A 35 -5.75 -17.16 -6.05
CA TRP A 35 -4.68 -17.38 -7.04
C TRP A 35 -5.19 -18.02 -8.33
N ALA A 36 -6.22 -18.87 -8.25
CA ALA A 36 -6.87 -19.45 -9.42
C ALA A 36 -7.56 -18.41 -10.31
N THR A 37 -7.81 -17.17 -9.84
CA THR A 37 -8.32 -16.08 -10.67
C THR A 37 -7.23 -15.24 -11.34
N GLN A 38 -5.94 -15.53 -11.09
CA GLN A 38 -4.82 -14.79 -11.67
C GLN A 38 -4.35 -15.51 -12.95
N GLU A 39 -5.13 -15.44 -14.02
CA GLU A 39 -4.90 -16.22 -15.24
C GLU A 39 -3.55 -15.88 -15.91
N ASP A 40 -3.12 -14.61 -15.83
CA ASP A 40 -1.88 -14.11 -16.44
C ASP A 40 -0.59 -14.52 -15.70
N MET A 41 -0.71 -15.23 -14.57
CA MET A 41 0.45 -15.75 -13.84
C MET A 41 1.08 -16.98 -14.50
N PHE A 42 0.39 -17.61 -15.46
CA PHE A 42 0.87 -18.79 -16.16
C PHE A 42 1.45 -18.47 -17.54
N SER A 43 2.46 -19.25 -17.94
CA SER A 43 2.98 -19.27 -19.31
C SER A 43 2.03 -20.09 -20.19
N SER A 44 2.20 -19.98 -21.51
CA SER A 44 1.40 -20.74 -22.46
C SER A 44 1.51 -22.26 -22.32
N ASP A 45 2.57 -22.75 -21.68
CA ASP A 45 2.79 -24.16 -21.37
C ASP A 45 2.22 -24.59 -20.00
N GLY A 46 1.55 -23.67 -19.29
CA GLY A 46 0.97 -23.88 -17.97
C GLY A 46 1.95 -23.76 -16.80
N THR A 47 3.21 -23.39 -17.03
CA THR A 47 4.18 -23.13 -15.96
C THR A 47 3.98 -21.76 -15.32
N LEU A 48 4.46 -21.55 -14.09
CA LEU A 48 4.39 -20.23 -13.43
C LEU A 48 5.43 -19.25 -13.97
N ASN A 49 5.01 -18.01 -14.18
CA ASN A 49 5.84 -16.91 -14.66
C ASN A 49 6.61 -16.23 -13.52
N LEU A 50 7.71 -15.53 -13.86
CA LEU A 50 8.32 -14.56 -12.95
C LEU A 50 7.45 -13.30 -12.86
N GLY A 51 7.00 -12.95 -11.65
CA GLY A 51 6.12 -11.81 -11.42
C GLY A 51 5.26 -12.00 -10.18
N TYR A 52 4.03 -11.48 -10.21
CA TYR A 52 3.04 -11.64 -9.15
C TYR A 52 1.70 -12.10 -9.72
N SER A 53 0.73 -11.22 -10.00
CA SER A 53 -0.53 -11.61 -10.65
C SER A 53 -0.39 -11.83 -12.17
N TYR A 54 0.70 -11.33 -12.75
CA TYR A 54 1.08 -11.50 -14.14
C TYR A 54 2.61 -11.50 -14.27
N ALA A 55 3.12 -11.81 -15.46
CA ALA A 55 4.55 -11.77 -15.75
C ALA A 55 5.13 -10.34 -15.58
N ASN A 56 6.08 -10.16 -14.66
CA ASN A 56 6.66 -8.87 -14.35
C ASN A 56 8.13 -8.97 -13.88
N MET A 57 9.06 -8.59 -14.75
CA MET A 57 10.51 -8.62 -14.49
C MET A 57 11.03 -7.41 -13.70
N TYR A 58 10.22 -6.37 -13.48
CA TYR A 58 10.61 -5.27 -12.59
C TYR A 58 10.58 -5.68 -11.13
N LEU A 59 9.72 -6.64 -10.78
CA LEU A 59 9.62 -7.19 -9.43
C LEU A 59 10.83 -8.05 -9.04
N THR A 60 11.48 -8.70 -10.01
CA THR A 60 12.52 -9.70 -9.72
C THR A 60 13.76 -9.10 -9.05
N GLU A 61 14.48 -9.97 -8.35
CA GLU A 61 15.76 -9.73 -7.69
C GLU A 61 16.84 -10.57 -8.36
N ASN A 62 18.11 -10.26 -8.05
CA ASN A 62 19.27 -10.89 -8.66
C ASN A 62 19.38 -12.41 -8.42
N TYR A 63 18.62 -12.94 -7.47
CA TYR A 63 18.58 -14.37 -7.17
C TYR A 63 17.36 -15.10 -7.76
N ASN A 64 16.42 -14.40 -8.41
CA ASN A 64 15.26 -15.05 -8.96
C ASN A 64 15.62 -15.87 -10.22
N SER A 65 15.24 -17.14 -10.20
CA SER A 65 15.28 -18.07 -11.33
C SER A 65 13.88 -18.58 -11.68
N PRO A 66 13.68 -19.28 -12.83
CA PRO A 66 12.41 -19.90 -13.19
C PRO A 66 11.85 -20.86 -12.13
N GLY A 67 12.68 -21.37 -11.21
CA GLY A 67 12.24 -22.19 -10.07
C GLY A 67 11.63 -21.39 -8.91
N SER A 68 11.83 -20.07 -8.85
CA SER A 68 11.41 -19.23 -7.72
C SER A 68 9.90 -19.22 -7.47
N PRO A 69 9.03 -19.16 -8.49
CA PRO A 69 7.59 -19.18 -8.25
C PRO A 69 7.10 -20.48 -7.58
N TYR A 70 7.81 -21.60 -7.78
CA TYR A 70 7.46 -22.91 -7.22
C TYR A 70 7.70 -23.04 -5.71
N TRP A 71 8.24 -22.01 -5.04
CA TRP A 71 8.14 -21.89 -3.58
C TRP A 71 6.68 -21.86 -3.10
N CYS A 72 5.72 -21.55 -3.99
CA CYS A 72 4.30 -21.72 -3.72
C CYS A 72 3.93 -23.16 -3.30
N CYS A 73 4.72 -24.18 -3.70
CA CYS A 73 4.51 -25.58 -3.31
C CYS A 73 4.49 -25.81 -1.79
N LEU A 74 5.10 -24.92 -1.00
CA LEU A 74 5.00 -24.96 0.47
C LEU A 74 3.55 -24.88 0.98
N SER A 75 2.63 -24.27 0.21
CA SER A 75 1.21 -24.22 0.57
C SER A 75 0.48 -25.57 0.42
N PHE A 76 1.06 -26.54 -0.29
CA PHE A 76 0.51 -27.88 -0.52
C PHE A 76 0.96 -28.91 0.53
N VAL A 77 1.80 -28.51 1.49
CA VAL A 77 2.28 -29.37 2.58
C VAL A 77 1.17 -30.21 3.27
N PRO A 78 -0.06 -29.71 3.50
CA PRO A 78 -1.14 -30.51 4.09
C PRO A 78 -1.55 -31.78 3.32
N LEU A 79 -1.19 -31.91 2.04
CA LEU A 79 -1.54 -33.10 1.24
C LEU A 79 -0.89 -34.39 1.76
N VAL A 80 0.14 -34.30 2.60
CA VAL A 80 0.76 -35.46 3.26
C VAL A 80 -0.09 -36.00 4.43
N LEU A 81 -1.03 -35.22 4.94
CA LEU A 81 -1.89 -35.59 6.06
C LEU A 81 -2.91 -36.65 5.63
N GLY A 82 -3.17 -37.64 6.49
CA GLY A 82 -4.19 -38.66 6.23
C GLY A 82 -5.60 -38.07 6.15
N GLU A 83 -6.48 -38.74 5.40
CA GLU A 83 -7.85 -38.25 5.10
C GLU A 83 -8.68 -37.90 6.35
N THR A 84 -8.41 -38.58 7.47
CA THR A 84 -9.12 -38.39 8.75
C THR A 84 -8.49 -37.33 9.66
N HIS A 85 -7.39 -36.69 9.26
CA HIS A 85 -6.73 -35.66 10.05
C HIS A 85 -7.71 -34.50 10.36
N PRO A 86 -7.69 -33.90 11.57
CA PRO A 86 -8.63 -32.85 11.96
C PRO A 86 -8.72 -31.67 10.99
N PHE A 87 -7.59 -31.29 10.37
CA PHE A 87 -7.56 -30.30 9.29
C PHE A 87 -8.50 -30.65 8.11
N TRP A 88 -8.49 -31.90 7.65
CA TRP A 88 -9.32 -32.35 6.54
C TRP A 88 -10.76 -32.62 6.96
N ALA A 89 -10.95 -33.24 8.13
CA ALA A 89 -12.26 -33.54 8.70
C ALA A 89 -13.07 -32.29 9.06
N ALA A 90 -12.42 -31.17 9.39
CA ALA A 90 -13.09 -29.92 9.69
C ALA A 90 -13.85 -29.34 8.49
N LYS A 91 -15.04 -28.80 8.77
CA LYS A 91 -15.78 -27.96 7.83
C LYS A 91 -15.02 -26.65 7.64
N GLU A 92 -14.95 -26.15 6.41
CA GLU A 92 -14.38 -24.83 6.15
C GLU A 92 -15.22 -23.74 6.84
N GLU A 93 -14.54 -22.85 7.58
CA GLU A 93 -15.15 -21.71 8.28
C GLU A 93 -14.83 -20.38 7.57
N PRO A 94 -15.65 -19.33 7.77
CA PRO A 94 -15.42 -18.00 7.20
C PRO A 94 -14.12 -17.36 7.71
N TYR A 95 -13.71 -16.28 7.07
CA TYR A 95 -12.60 -15.46 7.58
C TYR A 95 -13.01 -14.86 8.94
N PRO A 96 -12.21 -14.99 10.01
CA PRO A 96 -12.62 -14.68 11.38
C PRO A 96 -12.56 -13.17 11.68
N ILE A 97 -13.22 -12.35 10.84
CA ILE A 97 -13.12 -10.88 10.90
C ILE A 97 -13.56 -10.32 12.26
N ALA A 98 -14.56 -10.93 12.89
CA ALA A 98 -15.06 -10.52 14.21
C ALA A 98 -14.04 -10.72 15.34
N SER A 99 -13.02 -11.55 15.13
CA SER A 99 -11.95 -11.82 16.12
C SER A 99 -10.69 -11.00 15.86
N LEU A 100 -10.64 -10.21 14.78
CA LEU A 100 -9.48 -9.40 14.43
C LEU A 100 -9.67 -7.97 14.92
N SER A 101 -8.63 -7.41 15.54
CA SER A 101 -8.57 -5.98 15.80
C SER A 101 -8.54 -5.22 14.46
N PRO A 102 -9.40 -4.19 14.27
CA PRO A 102 -9.39 -3.38 13.05
C PRO A 102 -8.05 -2.66 12.80
N VAL A 103 -7.31 -2.40 13.87
CA VAL A 103 -5.97 -1.81 13.86
C VAL A 103 -5.12 -2.60 14.85
N ALA A 104 -3.98 -3.11 14.40
CA ALA A 104 -3.07 -3.90 15.24
C ALA A 104 -1.62 -3.47 15.05
N ALA A 105 -0.96 -3.07 16.14
CA ALA A 105 0.45 -2.73 16.15
C ALA A 105 1.32 -4.00 16.18
N LEU A 106 2.26 -4.12 15.25
CA LEU A 106 3.29 -5.16 15.22
C LEU A 106 4.61 -4.54 15.68
N GLN A 107 4.90 -4.71 16.97
CA GLN A 107 5.98 -3.99 17.67
C GLN A 107 7.38 -4.25 17.09
N TYR A 108 7.68 -5.49 16.73
CA TYR A 108 9.01 -5.87 16.23
C TYR A 108 9.28 -5.41 14.80
N PRO A 109 8.40 -5.67 13.81
CA PRO A 109 8.64 -5.18 12.45
C PRO A 109 8.36 -3.68 12.29
N LYS A 110 7.82 -3.03 13.33
CA LYS A 110 7.37 -1.62 13.33
C LYS A 110 6.35 -1.35 12.23
N HIS A 111 5.29 -2.17 12.26
CA HIS A 111 4.18 -2.07 11.35
C HIS A 111 2.87 -1.84 12.11
N ILE A 112 1.86 -1.31 11.42
CA ILE A 112 0.47 -1.32 11.88
C ILE A 112 -0.35 -2.00 10.79
N VAL A 113 -0.98 -3.12 11.13
CA VAL A 113 -1.92 -3.82 10.25
C VAL A 113 -3.29 -3.19 10.41
N VAL A 114 -3.97 -2.92 9.30
CA VAL A 114 -5.29 -2.31 9.27
C VAL A 114 -6.26 -3.22 8.52
N HIS A 115 -7.40 -3.51 9.15
CA HIS A 115 -8.54 -4.24 8.65
C HIS A 115 -9.81 -3.43 8.94
N ARG A 116 -10.02 -2.33 8.20
CA ARG A 116 -11.12 -1.38 8.43
C ARG A 116 -11.68 -0.86 7.12
N GLY A 117 -12.95 -0.46 7.10
CA GLY A 117 -13.57 0.18 5.94
C GLY A 117 -13.71 -0.73 4.70
N GLY A 118 -13.57 -2.05 4.84
CA GLY A 118 -13.55 -3.00 3.73
C GLY A 118 -12.19 -3.13 3.04
N HIS A 119 -11.13 -2.58 3.63
CA HIS A 119 -9.76 -2.65 3.11
C HIS A 119 -8.83 -3.31 4.13
N SER A 120 -7.92 -4.14 3.64
CA SER A 120 -6.80 -4.68 4.42
C SER A 120 -5.49 -4.15 3.87
N PHE A 121 -4.72 -3.46 4.71
CA PHE A 121 -3.44 -2.89 4.33
C PHE A 121 -2.51 -2.79 5.53
N LEU A 122 -1.26 -2.44 5.25
CA LEU A 122 -0.19 -2.34 6.21
C LEU A 122 0.36 -0.90 6.17
N LEU A 123 0.48 -0.24 7.32
CA LEU A 123 1.37 0.92 7.47
C LEU A 123 2.75 0.41 7.90
N SER A 124 3.82 0.93 7.28
CA SER A 124 5.17 0.41 7.46
C SER A 124 6.19 1.50 7.77
N SER A 125 6.98 1.29 8.82
CA SER A 125 8.17 2.08 9.13
C SER A 125 9.12 1.22 9.96
N GLY A 126 10.05 0.49 9.35
CA GLY A 126 11.11 -0.18 10.13
C GLY A 126 11.72 -1.43 9.52
N GLN A 127 11.20 -1.92 8.40
CA GLN A 127 11.89 -2.93 7.60
C GLN A 127 12.84 -2.25 6.62
N ALA A 128 14.04 -2.80 6.48
CA ALA A 128 14.99 -2.46 5.44
C ALA A 128 15.83 -3.69 5.14
N CYS A 129 16.18 -3.88 3.88
CA CYS A 129 17.13 -4.93 3.54
C CYS A 129 18.55 -4.52 3.94
N HIS A 130 19.32 -5.46 4.49
CA HIS A 130 20.70 -5.21 4.93
C HIS A 130 21.72 -5.24 3.77
N TYR A 131 21.28 -5.61 2.55
CA TYR A 131 22.08 -5.62 1.34
C TYR A 131 21.34 -4.96 0.17
N PRO A 132 22.03 -4.52 -0.90
CA PRO A 132 21.41 -3.87 -2.04
C PRO A 132 20.50 -4.82 -2.83
N LEU A 133 19.21 -4.47 -2.91
CA LEU A 133 18.22 -5.14 -3.74
C LEU A 133 17.63 -4.17 -4.77
N LYS A 134 17.25 -4.71 -5.94
CA LYS A 134 16.53 -3.94 -6.97
C LYS A 134 15.24 -3.39 -6.37
N ALA A 135 15.00 -2.09 -6.55
CA ALA A 135 13.81 -1.39 -6.07
C ALA A 135 13.58 -1.49 -4.54
N THR A 136 14.65 -1.47 -3.74
CA THR A 136 14.55 -1.60 -2.27
C THR A 136 13.63 -0.56 -1.62
N GLN A 137 13.54 0.66 -2.17
CA GLN A 137 12.64 1.71 -1.69
C GLN A 137 11.17 1.28 -1.83
N ALA A 138 10.80 0.72 -2.98
CA ALA A 138 9.45 0.23 -3.21
C ALA A 138 9.13 -1.03 -2.38
N LYS A 139 10.08 -1.94 -2.23
CA LYS A 139 9.84 -3.24 -1.57
C LYS A 139 9.84 -3.17 -0.04
N TYR A 140 10.58 -2.25 0.54
CA TYR A 140 10.75 -2.16 2.00
C TYR A 140 10.51 -0.75 2.58
N GLY A 141 10.51 0.28 1.74
CA GLY A 141 10.52 1.68 2.18
C GLY A 141 9.18 2.42 2.13
N LYS A 142 8.12 1.82 1.58
CA LYS A 142 6.81 2.49 1.45
C LYS A 142 6.17 2.77 2.80
N PHE A 143 5.34 3.81 2.84
CA PHE A 143 4.54 4.12 4.01
C PHE A 143 3.36 3.16 4.17
N ALA A 144 2.85 2.61 3.06
CA ALA A 144 1.76 1.65 3.10
C ALA A 144 1.87 0.57 2.00
N TYR A 145 1.29 -0.60 2.27
CA TYR A 145 1.14 -1.72 1.32
C TYR A 145 -0.30 -2.22 1.33
N SER A 146 -0.95 -2.28 0.16
CA SER A 146 -2.35 -2.67 0.03
C SER A 146 -2.51 -4.13 -0.37
N ALA A 147 -3.41 -4.86 0.30
CA ALA A 147 -3.75 -6.23 -0.11
C ALA A 147 -4.61 -6.28 -1.38
N SER A 148 -5.33 -5.20 -1.70
CA SER A 148 -6.24 -5.12 -2.86
C SER A 148 -5.60 -4.47 -4.08
N PHE A 149 -4.75 -3.46 -3.86
CA PHE A 149 -4.15 -2.65 -4.91
C PHE A 149 -2.67 -3.01 -5.19
N GLY A 150 -2.10 -3.90 -4.38
CA GLY A 150 -0.68 -4.22 -4.43
C GLY A 150 0.19 -3.01 -4.10
N TYR A 151 1.36 -2.97 -4.72
CA TYR A 151 2.26 -1.83 -4.72
C TYR A 151 2.96 -1.74 -6.08
N SER A 152 3.54 -0.59 -6.41
CA SER A 152 4.37 -0.47 -7.62
C SER A 152 5.87 -0.53 -7.33
N VAL A 153 6.61 -1.04 -8.30
CA VAL A 153 8.07 -1.00 -8.41
C VAL A 153 8.46 -0.14 -9.62
N PRO A 154 9.58 0.59 -9.54
CA PRO A 154 10.04 1.41 -10.64
C PRO A 154 10.38 0.57 -11.89
N THR A 155 9.99 1.06 -13.06
CA THR A 155 10.39 0.53 -14.38
C THR A 155 11.72 1.14 -14.84
N GLY A 156 12.06 2.31 -14.29
CA GLY A 156 13.28 3.06 -14.54
C GLY A 156 13.49 4.13 -13.47
N SER A 157 14.48 5.00 -13.67
CA SER A 157 14.82 6.07 -12.71
C SER A 157 14.42 7.46 -13.18
N TYR A 158 13.96 7.60 -14.43
CA TYR A 158 13.73 8.90 -15.05
C TYR A 158 12.25 9.28 -15.00
N GLN A 159 11.96 10.43 -14.41
CA GLN A 159 10.63 10.99 -14.17
C GLN A 159 9.75 10.13 -13.26
N LEU A 160 8.59 10.69 -12.93
CA LEU A 160 7.70 10.18 -11.89
C LEU A 160 6.95 8.93 -12.36
N GLU A 161 6.66 8.86 -13.66
CA GLU A 161 5.96 7.78 -14.35
C GLU A 161 6.74 6.47 -14.28
N GLN A 162 8.06 6.51 -14.52
CA GLN A 162 8.93 5.35 -14.38
C GLN A 162 9.19 4.99 -12.91
N HIS A 163 9.28 6.00 -12.05
CA HIS A 163 9.56 5.77 -10.63
C HIS A 163 8.36 5.17 -9.87
N ALA A 164 7.14 5.54 -10.29
CA ALA A 164 5.85 5.10 -9.75
C ALA A 164 5.79 5.04 -8.21
N PRO A 165 5.99 6.17 -7.49
CA PRO A 165 6.13 6.18 -6.03
C PRO A 165 4.79 6.13 -5.28
N ASP A 166 3.97 5.11 -5.53
CA ASP A 166 2.77 4.87 -4.72
C ASP A 166 3.16 4.59 -3.26
N SER A 167 2.35 5.15 -2.37
CA SER A 167 2.51 5.12 -0.92
C SER A 167 3.84 5.67 -0.42
N MET A 168 4.40 6.65 -1.12
CA MET A 168 5.66 7.32 -0.79
C MET A 168 5.59 8.84 -1.02
N LEU A 169 6.48 9.56 -0.35
CA LEU A 169 6.83 10.95 -0.63
C LEU A 169 8.13 10.92 -1.44
N ALA A 170 8.03 11.31 -2.70
CA ALA A 170 9.14 11.44 -3.62
C ALA A 170 9.62 12.89 -3.68
N LEU A 171 10.94 13.07 -3.72
CA LEU A 171 11.59 14.37 -3.75
C LEU A 171 12.57 14.41 -4.93
N SER A 172 12.62 15.52 -5.66
CA SER A 172 13.53 15.73 -6.79
C SER A 172 14.22 17.08 -6.67
N GLU A 173 15.52 17.13 -6.96
CA GLU A 173 16.35 18.35 -6.94
C GLU A 173 16.69 18.90 -8.34
N ASP A 174 16.25 18.19 -9.38
CA ASP A 174 16.68 18.37 -10.77
C ASP A 174 15.50 18.63 -11.71
N GLY A 175 14.47 19.31 -11.23
CA GLY A 175 13.31 19.68 -12.06
C GLY A 175 12.38 18.52 -12.41
N GLY A 176 12.45 17.41 -11.66
CA GLY A 176 11.58 16.25 -11.82
C GLY A 176 12.16 15.12 -12.67
N ASP A 177 13.44 15.19 -13.03
CA ASP A 177 14.11 14.15 -13.82
C ASP A 177 14.42 12.91 -12.97
N ILE A 178 14.96 13.07 -11.76
CA ILE A 178 15.27 11.97 -10.85
C ILE A 178 14.61 12.17 -9.49
N TRP A 179 13.99 11.10 -8.98
CA TRP A 179 13.24 11.11 -7.73
C TRP A 179 13.90 10.22 -6.67
N GLN A 180 14.04 10.76 -5.46
CA GLN A 180 14.44 10.03 -4.26
C GLN A 180 13.21 9.72 -3.39
N THR A 181 13.16 8.50 -2.89
CA THR A 181 12.12 8.02 -1.95
C THR A 181 12.76 7.34 -0.75
N ARG A 182 11.99 7.15 0.31
CA ARG A 182 12.49 6.56 1.55
C ARG A 182 13.04 5.15 1.32
N ARG A 183 14.36 5.01 1.43
CA ARG A 183 15.05 3.70 1.45
C ARG A 183 15.15 3.10 2.85
N LEU A 184 15.51 3.93 3.83
CA LEU A 184 15.77 3.54 5.20
C LEU A 184 14.97 4.44 6.13
N ALA A 185 14.15 3.84 6.98
CA ALA A 185 13.52 4.52 8.11
C ALA A 185 14.50 4.56 9.29
N ILE A 186 14.73 5.75 9.82
CA ILE A 186 15.58 6.07 10.96
C ILE A 186 14.66 6.39 12.15
N ASN A 187 15.06 6.00 13.37
CA ASN A 187 14.28 6.27 14.60
C ASN A 187 12.83 5.79 14.54
N ALA A 188 12.60 4.70 13.82
CA ALA A 188 11.28 4.13 13.64
C ALA A 188 10.72 3.58 14.96
N ARG A 189 9.55 4.06 15.35
CA ARG A 189 8.90 3.72 16.62
C ARG A 189 7.38 3.72 16.47
N ILE A 190 6.72 2.99 17.36
CA ILE A 190 5.28 3.05 17.53
C ILE A 190 5.02 3.90 18.77
N GLU A 191 4.25 4.96 18.60
CA GLU A 191 3.72 5.80 19.66
C GLU A 191 2.24 5.46 19.87
N TYR A 192 1.72 5.74 21.06
CA TYR A 192 0.30 5.58 21.36
C TYR A 192 -0.29 6.94 21.72
N HIS A 193 -1.35 7.32 21.01
CA HIS A 193 -2.14 8.52 21.26
C HIS A 193 -3.59 8.08 21.39
N ASP A 194 -4.19 8.26 22.57
CA ASP A 194 -5.56 7.80 22.88
C ASP A 194 -5.79 6.32 22.47
N ASP A 195 -4.90 5.43 22.93
CA ASP A 195 -4.84 3.99 22.61
C ASP A 195 -4.69 3.64 21.11
N THR A 196 -4.57 4.62 20.23
CA THR A 196 -4.33 4.43 18.81
C THR A 196 -2.83 4.37 18.54
N PRO A 197 -2.32 3.26 17.93
CA PRO A 197 -0.92 3.19 17.54
C PRO A 197 -0.65 4.11 16.34
N VAL A 198 0.44 4.86 16.39
CA VAL A 198 0.95 5.72 15.33
C VAL A 198 2.40 5.36 15.04
N LEU A 199 2.77 5.25 13.78
CA LEU A 199 4.18 5.05 13.40
C LEU A 199 4.85 6.39 13.20
N ALA A 200 5.93 6.64 13.93
CA ALA A 200 6.81 7.78 13.73
C ALA A 200 8.17 7.29 13.22
N SER A 201 8.73 7.95 12.21
CA SER A 201 10.07 7.68 11.69
C SER A 201 10.66 8.90 11.03
N SER A 202 11.96 8.89 10.78
CA SER A 202 12.67 9.91 10.02
C SER A 202 13.43 9.28 8.86
N TRP A 203 13.82 10.03 7.86
CA TRP A 203 14.71 9.59 6.79
C TRP A 203 15.40 10.77 6.13
N LYS A 204 16.50 10.48 5.41
CA LYS A 204 17.35 11.48 4.77
C LYS A 204 17.62 11.08 3.32
N PRO A 205 16.98 11.73 2.33
CA PRO A 205 17.29 11.50 0.91
C PRO A 205 18.66 12.08 0.52
N TRP A 206 19.05 13.22 1.13
CA TRP A 206 20.36 13.86 1.00
C TRP A 206 20.88 14.26 2.38
N SER A 207 22.14 14.71 2.47
CA SER A 207 22.78 15.07 3.76
C SER A 207 22.16 16.30 4.42
N ASP A 208 21.55 17.19 3.65
CA ASP A 208 20.94 18.47 4.04
C ASP A 208 19.40 18.45 3.92
N VAL A 209 18.81 17.28 3.71
CA VAL A 209 17.35 17.10 3.67
C VAL A 209 16.95 16.10 4.73
N GLU A 210 16.03 16.49 5.59
CA GLU A 210 15.48 15.65 6.65
C GLU A 210 13.95 15.62 6.53
N VAL A 211 13.41 14.41 6.61
CA VAL A 211 11.97 14.18 6.59
C VAL A 211 11.58 13.37 7.81
N GLU A 212 10.74 13.95 8.66
CA GLU A 212 10.04 13.22 9.72
C GLU A 212 8.64 12.84 9.23
N THR A 213 8.22 11.60 9.48
CA THR A 213 6.96 11.04 9.00
C THR A 213 6.18 10.41 10.15
N TYR A 214 4.90 10.76 10.24
CA TYR A 214 3.90 10.12 11.09
C TYR A 214 2.87 9.41 10.21
N LEU A 215 2.58 8.14 10.51
CA LEU A 215 1.55 7.34 9.83
C LEU A 215 0.47 6.97 10.84
N ILE A 216 -0.75 7.42 10.57
CA ILE A 216 -1.89 7.34 11.49
C ILE A 216 -2.96 6.49 10.81
N PRO A 217 -3.39 5.38 11.45
CA PRO A 217 -4.39 4.49 10.88
C PRO A 217 -5.78 5.14 10.83
N PRO A 218 -6.73 4.58 10.07
CA PRO A 218 -8.09 5.11 9.99
C PRO A 218 -8.84 5.08 11.33
N HIS A 219 -9.66 6.10 11.54
CA HIS A 219 -10.58 6.23 12.67
C HIS A 219 -11.99 5.72 12.33
N GLU A 220 -12.84 5.49 13.33
CA GLU A 220 -14.21 4.97 13.12
C GLU A 220 -15.10 5.90 12.28
N GLU A 221 -14.89 7.21 12.38
CA GLU A 221 -15.65 8.21 11.62
C GLU A 221 -15.18 8.35 10.16
N SER A 222 -13.97 7.87 9.85
CA SER A 222 -13.27 8.03 8.57
C SER A 222 -12.57 6.74 8.15
N GLU A 223 -13.30 5.63 8.21
CA GLU A 223 -12.78 4.25 8.12
C GLU A 223 -11.93 3.91 6.89
N ASN A 224 -12.07 4.68 5.80
CA ASN A 224 -11.38 4.49 4.53
C ASN A 224 -10.20 5.45 4.32
N TRP A 225 -9.85 6.22 5.34
CA TRP A 225 -8.83 7.25 5.29
C TRP A 225 -7.73 6.99 6.31
N HIS A 226 -6.48 6.92 5.87
CA HIS A 226 -5.33 7.02 6.78
C HIS A 226 -4.64 8.37 6.58
N ILE A 227 -3.99 8.89 7.63
CA ILE A 227 -3.26 10.15 7.56
C ILE A 227 -1.76 9.87 7.50
N ARG A 228 -1.06 10.62 6.66
CA ARG A 228 0.39 10.72 6.61
C ARG A 228 0.78 12.16 6.86
N ALA A 229 1.61 12.42 7.86
CA ALA A 229 2.13 13.75 8.11
C ALA A 229 3.64 13.75 7.92
N HIS A 230 4.14 14.69 7.13
CA HIS A 230 5.56 14.82 6.79
C HIS A 230 6.06 16.20 7.20
N ARG A 231 7.09 16.26 8.04
CA ARG A 231 7.87 17.49 8.28
C ARG A 231 9.13 17.42 7.42
N VAL A 232 9.22 18.31 6.43
CA VAL A 232 10.35 18.37 5.48
C VAL A 232 11.18 19.61 5.79
N ARG A 233 12.46 19.40 6.07
CA ARG A 233 13.49 20.43 6.16
C ARG A 233 14.47 20.25 5.02
N THR A 234 14.75 21.31 4.26
CA THR A 234 15.62 21.21 3.09
C THR A 234 16.64 22.34 3.00
N GLY A 235 17.90 22.00 2.70
CA GLY A 235 18.96 22.92 2.31
C GLY A 235 19.03 23.21 0.81
N ARG A 236 18.12 22.65 0.01
CA ARG A 236 18.08 22.77 -1.47
C ARG A 236 16.66 22.98 -1.98
N ASP A 237 16.54 23.50 -3.20
CA ASP A 237 15.26 23.57 -3.88
C ASP A 237 14.81 22.14 -4.23
N LEU A 238 13.56 21.81 -3.92
CA LEU A 238 13.00 20.49 -4.15
C LEU A 238 11.62 20.58 -4.80
N MET A 239 11.36 19.71 -5.77
CA MET A 239 10.01 19.31 -6.15
C MET A 239 9.57 18.13 -5.30
N THR A 240 8.29 18.10 -4.95
CA THR A 240 7.69 16.99 -4.18
C THR A 240 6.58 16.30 -4.94
N SER A 241 6.42 15.00 -4.70
CA SER A 241 5.27 14.22 -5.15
C SER A 241 4.94 13.14 -4.14
N GLU A 242 3.75 13.19 -3.56
CA GLU A 242 3.28 12.16 -2.64
C GLU A 242 2.18 11.33 -3.29
N GLY A 243 2.39 10.03 -3.41
CA GLY A 243 1.44 9.12 -4.05
C GLY A 243 0.47 8.46 -3.07
N ALA A 244 -0.77 8.28 -3.48
CA ALA A 244 -1.75 7.40 -2.82
C ALA A 244 -1.39 5.92 -3.04
N PHE A 245 -2.37 5.02 -3.12
CA PHE A 245 -2.15 3.73 -3.78
C PHE A 245 -2.25 3.87 -5.30
N ALA A 246 -1.51 3.07 -6.06
CA ALA A 246 -1.77 2.94 -7.49
C ALA A 246 -3.01 2.06 -7.70
N ILE A 247 -3.86 2.41 -8.67
CA ILE A 247 -5.10 1.67 -8.96
C ILE A 247 -5.21 1.37 -10.45
N TYR A 248 -5.92 0.30 -10.83
CA TYR A 248 -6.18 -0.06 -12.23
C TYR A 248 -6.69 1.15 -13.02
N GLY A 249 -5.99 1.47 -14.11
CA GLY A 249 -6.08 2.75 -14.79
C GLY A 249 -6.90 2.74 -16.07
N CYS A 250 -7.64 1.65 -16.35
CA CYS A 250 -8.35 1.51 -17.62
C CYS A 250 -9.85 1.30 -17.43
N ARG A 251 -10.62 1.80 -18.39
CA ARG A 251 -12.07 1.68 -18.43
C ARG A 251 -12.50 0.23 -18.60
N SER A 252 -13.54 -0.17 -17.88
CA SER A 252 -14.13 -1.51 -18.01
C SER A 252 -14.77 -1.77 -19.38
N ASP A 253 -15.27 -0.74 -20.07
CA ASP A 253 -16.01 -0.87 -21.33
C ASP A 253 -15.14 -1.09 -22.58
N ASN A 254 -13.93 -0.51 -22.61
CA ASN A 254 -13.09 -0.50 -23.81
C ASN A 254 -11.59 -0.67 -23.53
N GLY A 255 -11.17 -0.78 -22.27
CA GLY A 255 -9.77 -0.98 -21.89
C GLY A 255 -8.83 0.19 -22.19
N ARG A 256 -9.34 1.38 -22.57
CA ARG A 256 -8.55 2.61 -22.70
C ARG A 256 -8.27 3.21 -21.33
N ILE A 257 -7.25 4.07 -21.26
CA ILE A 257 -6.93 4.81 -20.02
C ILE A 257 -8.16 5.62 -19.57
N LEU A 258 -8.37 5.66 -18.25
CA LEU A 258 -9.44 6.43 -17.62
C LEU A 258 -9.28 7.92 -17.94
N GLY A 259 -10.38 8.54 -18.37
CA GLY A 259 -10.46 9.99 -18.55
C GLY A 259 -10.92 10.71 -17.27
N PRO A 260 -11.28 12.00 -17.37
CA PRO A 260 -11.92 12.73 -16.29
C PRO A 260 -13.21 12.05 -15.82
N LEU A 261 -13.49 12.13 -14.52
CA LEU A 261 -14.69 11.59 -13.90
C LEU A 261 -15.94 12.29 -14.47
N ALA A 262 -16.88 11.52 -15.00
CA ALA A 262 -18.16 12.00 -15.51
C ALA A 262 -19.31 11.51 -14.62
N GLU A 263 -20.53 12.01 -14.84
CA GLU A 263 -21.73 11.51 -14.14
C GLU A 263 -21.98 10.01 -14.45
N ARG A 264 -21.67 9.58 -15.69
CA ARG A 264 -21.67 8.17 -16.12
C ARG A 264 -20.61 7.97 -17.22
N PRO A 265 -19.83 6.87 -17.22
CA PRO A 265 -19.70 5.86 -16.15
C PRO A 265 -19.10 6.45 -14.87
N SER A 266 -19.27 5.77 -13.73
CA SER A 266 -18.72 6.19 -12.42
C SER A 266 -17.20 5.98 -12.29
N GLU A 267 -16.54 5.52 -13.37
CA GLU A 267 -15.09 5.41 -13.46
C GLU A 267 -14.47 6.69 -14.03
N GLY A 268 -13.31 7.09 -13.54
CA GLY A 268 -12.59 8.24 -14.05
C GLY A 268 -11.61 8.83 -13.05
N THR A 269 -11.12 10.02 -13.37
CA THR A 269 -10.09 10.73 -12.60
C THR A 269 -10.57 12.12 -12.21
N LEU A 270 -10.17 12.56 -11.02
CA LEU A 270 -10.34 13.92 -10.54
C LEU A 270 -8.96 14.49 -10.20
N GLN A 271 -8.69 15.70 -10.69
CA GLN A 271 -7.45 16.44 -10.46
C GLN A 271 -7.83 17.88 -10.13
N GLU A 272 -7.62 18.29 -8.89
CA GLU A 272 -7.94 19.63 -8.39
C GLU A 272 -6.81 20.13 -7.48
N SER A 273 -6.78 21.43 -7.15
CA SER A 273 -5.93 21.89 -6.06
C SER A 273 -6.31 21.15 -4.77
N GLN A 274 -5.30 20.74 -4.00
CA GLN A 274 -5.41 19.98 -2.75
C GLN A 274 -5.88 18.53 -2.85
N LYS A 275 -6.35 18.04 -4.00
CA LYS A 275 -6.88 16.67 -4.07
C LYS A 275 -6.78 16.00 -5.43
N ALA A 276 -6.61 14.68 -5.41
CA ALA A 276 -6.74 13.83 -6.59
C ALA A 276 -7.47 12.52 -6.23
N LEU A 277 -8.24 11.99 -7.18
CA LEU A 277 -8.99 10.75 -7.02
C LEU A 277 -8.97 9.97 -8.33
N THR A 278 -8.91 8.64 -8.25
CA THR A 278 -9.17 7.74 -9.37
C THR A 278 -10.16 6.68 -8.93
N VAL A 279 -11.20 6.50 -9.74
CA VAL A 279 -12.24 5.48 -9.56
C VAL A 279 -12.21 4.56 -10.77
N SER A 280 -12.17 3.26 -10.52
CA SER A 280 -12.17 2.24 -11.56
C SER A 280 -12.97 1.02 -11.13
N SER A 281 -13.05 0.02 -12.01
CA SER A 281 -13.76 -1.23 -11.74
C SER A 281 -13.27 -1.99 -10.51
N VAL A 282 -12.07 -1.69 -10.01
CA VAL A 282 -11.48 -2.35 -8.82
C VAL A 282 -11.59 -1.52 -7.54
N GLY A 283 -12.19 -0.33 -7.60
CA GLY A 283 -12.45 0.51 -6.43
C GLY A 283 -12.17 1.99 -6.65
N ALA A 284 -11.93 2.71 -5.56
CA ALA A 284 -11.60 4.12 -5.56
C ALA A 284 -10.38 4.39 -4.66
N VAL A 285 -9.45 5.19 -5.15
CA VAL A 285 -8.25 5.63 -4.42
C VAL A 285 -8.05 7.12 -4.62
N GLY A 286 -7.78 7.86 -3.56
CA GLY A 286 -7.52 9.28 -3.65
C GLY A 286 -6.66 9.82 -2.51
N ILE A 287 -6.37 11.11 -2.60
CA ILE A 287 -5.42 11.80 -1.73
C ILE A 287 -5.85 13.26 -1.58
N VAL A 288 -5.78 13.79 -0.35
CA VAL A 288 -6.23 15.14 0.01
C VAL A 288 -5.24 15.79 0.99
N GLU A 289 -4.85 17.03 0.74
CA GLU A 289 -4.10 17.85 1.70
C GLU A 289 -5.07 18.42 2.75
N LEU A 290 -4.82 18.13 4.02
CA LEU A 290 -5.65 18.56 5.14
C LEU A 290 -5.19 19.89 5.74
N GLN A 291 -3.92 20.28 5.55
CA GLN A 291 -3.37 21.46 6.21
C GLN A 291 -3.89 22.75 5.54
N PRO A 292 -4.56 23.64 6.30
CA PRO A 292 -4.94 24.94 5.78
C PRO A 292 -3.71 25.77 5.41
N GLY A 293 -3.75 26.45 4.26
CA GLY A 293 -2.69 27.37 3.83
C GLY A 293 -1.46 26.71 3.19
N VAL A 294 -1.46 25.38 3.02
CA VAL A 294 -0.47 24.66 2.20
C VAL A 294 -1.11 24.37 0.86
N ASP A 295 -0.56 24.90 -0.24
CA ASP A 295 -1.06 24.63 -1.59
C ASP A 295 -0.25 23.51 -2.25
N ARG A 296 -0.94 22.44 -2.64
CA ARG A 296 -0.39 21.28 -3.35
C ARG A 296 -1.28 20.96 -4.53
N ALA A 297 -0.68 20.85 -5.71
CA ALA A 297 -1.37 20.45 -6.92
C ALA A 297 -1.75 18.97 -6.86
N GLY A 298 -3.05 18.68 -6.95
CA GLY A 298 -3.56 17.33 -7.16
C GLY A 298 -3.40 16.92 -8.61
N ARG A 299 -2.75 15.79 -8.82
CA ARG A 299 -2.49 15.21 -10.16
C ARG A 299 -2.72 13.71 -10.15
N VAL A 300 -2.93 13.14 -11.32
CA VAL A 300 -2.96 11.70 -11.53
C VAL A 300 -1.79 11.31 -12.43
N VAL A 301 -0.81 10.63 -11.86
CA VAL A 301 0.37 10.15 -12.59
C VAL A 301 -0.01 8.92 -13.39
N LEU A 302 0.30 8.93 -14.68
CA LEU A 302 0.19 7.76 -15.54
C LEU A 302 1.44 6.91 -15.34
N ALA A 303 1.39 5.98 -14.38
CA ALA A 303 2.52 5.12 -14.10
C ALA A 303 2.85 4.25 -15.31
N ASP A 304 4.15 4.03 -15.54
CA ASP A 304 4.61 3.19 -16.63
C ASP A 304 3.96 1.79 -16.58
N PRO A 305 3.70 1.19 -17.75
CA PRO A 305 3.21 -0.18 -17.81
C PRO A 305 4.10 -1.13 -17.02
N ASN A 306 3.46 -2.07 -16.33
CA ASN A 306 4.09 -3.09 -15.51
C ASN A 306 4.84 -2.60 -14.26
N SER A 307 4.65 -1.35 -13.83
CA SER A 307 5.15 -0.87 -12.54
C SER A 307 4.42 -1.55 -11.37
N ASN A 308 3.10 -1.70 -11.42
CA ASN A 308 2.30 -2.26 -10.33
C ASN A 308 2.24 -3.80 -10.34
N LEU A 309 2.36 -4.44 -9.18
CA LEU A 309 2.39 -5.91 -9.08
C LEU A 309 1.04 -6.60 -9.41
N MET A 310 -0.08 -5.88 -9.28
CA MET A 310 -1.43 -6.41 -9.46
C MET A 310 -2.00 -6.12 -10.84
N TYR A 311 -1.67 -4.96 -11.40
CA TYR A 311 -2.27 -4.43 -12.61
C TYR A 311 -1.20 -3.91 -13.56
N GLY A 312 -1.21 -4.35 -14.82
CA GLY A 312 -0.21 -3.92 -15.81
C GLY A 312 -0.32 -2.44 -16.24
N ARG A 313 -1.45 -1.78 -15.96
CA ARG A 313 -1.70 -0.36 -16.28
C ARG A 313 -2.39 0.33 -15.11
N THR A 314 -1.72 1.27 -14.47
CA THR A 314 -2.23 1.94 -13.27
C THR A 314 -2.13 3.45 -13.35
N LEU A 315 -3.04 4.11 -12.63
CA LEU A 315 -3.00 5.54 -12.36
C LEU A 315 -2.70 5.75 -10.88
N LEU A 316 -1.94 6.81 -10.58
CA LEU A 316 -1.51 7.14 -9.23
C LEU A 316 -1.95 8.58 -8.87
N PRO A 317 -3.07 8.72 -8.13
CA PRO A 317 -3.43 9.98 -7.49
C PRO A 317 -2.29 10.47 -6.60
N SER A 318 -1.87 11.72 -6.80
CA SER A 318 -0.71 12.31 -6.14
C SER A 318 -0.93 13.78 -5.80
N LEU A 319 -0.18 14.27 -4.80
CA LEU A 319 -0.07 15.69 -4.45
C LEU A 319 1.37 16.17 -4.62
N GLY A 320 1.55 17.30 -5.32
CA GLY A 320 2.87 17.89 -5.52
C GLY A 320 2.94 19.36 -5.10
N ALA A 321 4.11 19.78 -4.63
CA ALA A 321 4.45 21.16 -4.33
C ALA A 321 5.97 21.36 -4.44
N ASP A 322 6.37 22.61 -4.62
CA ASP A 322 7.78 23.00 -4.61
C ASP A 322 8.18 23.52 -3.23
N LEU A 323 9.40 23.20 -2.82
CA LEU A 323 10.00 23.58 -1.55
C LEU A 323 11.29 24.37 -1.81
N PRO A 324 11.34 25.66 -1.46
CA PRO A 324 12.57 26.44 -1.56
C PRO A 324 13.64 25.94 -0.60
N SER A 325 14.91 26.11 -0.96
CA SER A 325 16.05 25.94 -0.07
C SER A 325 15.90 26.76 1.23
N GLY A 326 16.31 26.19 2.35
CA GLY A 326 16.20 26.79 3.68
C GLY A 326 14.81 26.74 4.28
N SER A 327 13.84 26.12 3.61
CA SER A 327 12.47 25.99 4.11
C SER A 327 12.29 24.79 5.06
N GLU A 328 11.37 24.97 6.00
CA GLU A 328 10.73 23.91 6.75
C GLU A 328 9.23 23.95 6.45
N ARG A 329 8.65 22.80 6.10
CA ARG A 329 7.23 22.67 5.77
C ARG A 329 6.65 21.39 6.34
N TRP A 330 5.38 21.47 6.73
CA TRP A 330 4.55 20.30 7.00
C TRP A 330 3.66 20.00 5.79
N PHE A 331 3.44 18.73 5.54
CA PHE A 331 2.40 18.21 4.67
C PHE A 331 1.55 17.25 5.50
N VAL A 332 0.22 17.42 5.52
CA VAL A 332 -0.66 16.55 6.28
C VAL A 332 -1.73 15.98 5.36
N THR A 333 -1.49 14.76 4.90
CA THR A 333 -2.24 14.16 3.80
C THR A 333 -3.18 13.06 4.30
N ALA A 334 -4.45 13.14 3.91
CA ALA A 334 -5.38 12.03 4.01
C ALA A 334 -5.33 11.20 2.72
N VAL A 335 -5.20 9.88 2.86
CA VAL A 335 -5.20 8.94 1.74
C VAL A 335 -6.41 8.03 1.83
N PHE A 336 -7.24 8.08 0.80
CA PHE A 336 -8.45 7.28 0.67
C PHE A 336 -8.19 5.99 -0.08
N ALA A 337 -8.82 4.91 0.38
CA ALA A 337 -8.85 3.66 -0.34
C ALA A 337 -10.15 2.89 -0.04
N LEU A 338 -10.86 2.50 -1.10
CA LEU A 338 -12.00 1.61 -1.02
C LEU A 338 -11.93 0.58 -2.17
N PRO A 339 -11.53 -0.67 -1.89
CA PRO A 339 -11.64 -1.75 -2.86
C PRO A 339 -13.10 -2.00 -3.27
N ALA A 340 -13.34 -2.41 -4.52
CA ALA A 340 -14.68 -2.73 -5.00
C ALA A 340 -15.25 -3.97 -4.31
N HIS A 341 -16.46 -3.85 -3.75
CA HIS A 341 -17.22 -4.94 -3.11
C HIS A 341 -18.68 -5.01 -3.60
N GLY A 342 -18.91 -4.76 -4.90
CA GLY A 342 -20.23 -4.94 -5.54
C GLY A 342 -21.19 -3.74 -5.45
N ASP A 343 -20.88 -2.69 -4.68
CA ASP A 343 -21.63 -1.42 -4.68
C ASP A 343 -20.78 -0.32 -5.35
N GLY A 344 -21.14 0.03 -6.59
CA GLY A 344 -20.32 0.85 -7.49
C GLY A 344 -20.19 2.33 -7.11
N ASP A 345 -21.08 2.87 -6.28
CA ASP A 345 -21.06 4.30 -5.90
C ASP A 345 -20.89 4.54 -4.39
N ALA A 346 -20.77 3.48 -3.58
CA ALA A 346 -20.53 3.57 -2.13
C ALA A 346 -19.28 4.41 -1.76
N TRP A 347 -18.33 4.54 -2.70
CA TRP A 347 -17.14 5.36 -2.52
C TRP A 347 -17.47 6.85 -2.30
N ARG A 348 -18.53 7.39 -2.92
CA ARG A 348 -18.84 8.83 -2.88
C ARG A 348 -19.10 9.30 -1.45
N GLN A 349 -19.99 8.61 -0.74
CA GLN A 349 -20.31 8.97 0.64
C GLN A 349 -19.10 8.81 1.57
N LYS A 350 -18.26 7.80 1.34
CA LYS A 350 -17.06 7.55 2.15
C LYS A 350 -15.94 8.56 1.85
N TRP A 351 -15.85 9.03 0.61
CA TRP A 351 -14.92 10.08 0.17
C TRP A 351 -15.23 11.42 0.86
N GLU A 352 -16.50 11.79 1.02
CA GLU A 352 -16.87 13.04 1.71
C GLU A 352 -16.57 13.02 3.23
N ARG A 353 -16.32 11.85 3.83
CA ARG A 353 -16.00 11.70 5.27
C ARG A 353 -14.50 11.88 5.52
N LEU A 354 -13.99 13.08 5.20
CA LEU A 354 -12.59 13.43 5.42
C LEU A 354 -12.24 13.38 6.92
N PRO A 355 -11.07 12.83 7.28
CA PRO A 355 -10.60 12.88 8.65
C PRO A 355 -10.13 14.29 9.01
N VAL A 356 -10.13 14.60 10.30
CA VAL A 356 -9.53 15.82 10.84
C VAL A 356 -8.10 15.56 11.33
N ILE A 357 -7.24 16.57 11.26
CA ILE A 357 -5.90 16.51 11.84
C ILE A 357 -6.05 16.32 13.37
N PRO A 358 -5.50 15.25 13.97
CA PRO A 358 -5.62 15.03 15.42
C PRO A 358 -4.97 16.16 16.24
N GLU A 359 -5.56 16.50 17.38
CA GLU A 359 -5.09 17.60 18.24
C GLU A 359 -3.65 17.42 18.72
N TRP A 360 -3.24 16.18 19.01
CA TRP A 360 -1.85 15.90 19.39
C TRP A 360 -0.87 16.24 18.26
N LEU A 361 -1.25 15.99 17.00
CA LEU A 361 -0.41 16.26 15.85
C LEU A 361 -0.31 17.78 15.61
N LYS A 362 -1.41 18.52 15.78
CA LYS A 362 -1.39 19.99 15.74
C LYS A 362 -0.39 20.56 16.75
N ARG A 363 -0.40 20.07 17.99
CA ARG A 363 0.57 20.46 19.01
C ARG A 363 2.02 20.14 18.61
N VAL A 364 2.27 18.97 18.01
CA VAL A 364 3.61 18.61 17.49
C VAL A 364 4.04 19.60 16.41
N MET A 365 3.15 19.93 15.47
CA MET A 365 3.42 20.88 14.39
C MET A 365 3.73 22.29 14.90
N GLU A 366 3.02 22.76 15.94
CA GLU A 366 3.24 24.07 16.57
C GLU A 366 4.54 24.12 17.39
N SER A 367 4.83 23.07 18.16
CA SER A 367 6.01 22.99 19.03
C SER A 367 7.34 22.94 18.26
N GLY A 368 7.30 22.52 16.99
CA GLY A 368 8.46 22.49 16.12
C GLY A 368 8.92 23.87 15.62
N GLY A 369 8.08 24.91 15.73
CA GLY A 369 8.33 26.24 15.18
C GLY A 369 9.03 27.24 16.12
N GLN A 370 9.57 26.79 17.26
CA GLN A 370 10.35 27.64 18.20
C GLN A 370 11.86 27.43 18.09
#